data_AF-A0A0G1WJU4-F1
#
_entry.id   AF-A0A0G1WJU4-F1
#
_cell.length_a   1.000
_cell.length_b   1.000
_cell.length_c   1.000
_cell.angle_alpha   90.00
_cell.angle_beta   90.00
_cell.angle_gamma   90.00
#
_symmetry.space_group_name_H-M   'P 1'
#
loop_
_entity.id
_entity.type
_entity.pdbx_description
1 polymer ?
#
loop_
_entity_poly.entity_id
_entity_poly.type
_entity_poly.pdbx_seq_one_letter_code
_entity_poly.pdbx_strand_id
1 'polypeptide(L)'
;MKIIVVIFILLAVAGYYVLQNGVPENIPTEILSTKISSDLAVENVKKLPEVQQYLKDVPNGKVEVDNELEGEYNVHVYEVKNGHTATFNWYRVSIKSGEIRPEFEINSTNTGTILGKLCYPSEILPPGKIEAKRLSDNQIFTQDYPGNQNGDKSNYAFELEEGDYYLRYKTKGSFGYSTTVCPTGNEETCADTKKRVPVMAVVKDGMELKNYDLCDYFYKDSNAPKF
;
A
#
# COMPACT_ATOMS: atom_id res chain seq x y z
N MET A 1 4.24 20.72 68.86
CA MET A 1 4.50 22.18 68.79
C MET A 1 5.73 22.57 67.97
N LYS A 2 6.85 21.82 68.03
CA LYS A 2 8.10 22.18 67.30
C LYS A 2 8.03 22.07 65.76
N ILE A 3 7.22 21.17 65.20
CA ILE A 3 7.12 20.97 63.74
C ILE A 3 6.35 22.11 63.03
N ILE A 4 5.32 22.66 63.69
CA ILE A 4 4.50 23.74 63.12
C ILE A 4 5.34 25.02 62.96
N VAL A 5 6.25 25.31 63.91
CA VAL A 5 7.12 26.49 63.86
C VAL A 5 8.11 26.42 62.68
N VAL A 6 8.61 25.24 62.34
CA VAL A 6 9.56 25.07 61.21
C VAL A 6 8.87 25.33 59.86
N ILE A 7 7.61 24.93 59.71
CA ILE A 7 6.83 25.17 58.47
C ILE A 7 6.56 26.66 58.27
N PHE A 8 6.20 27.39 59.33
CA PHE A 8 5.99 28.83 59.25
C PHE A 8 7.28 29.60 58.91
N ILE A 9 8.44 29.16 59.42
CA ILE A 9 9.73 29.77 59.07
C ILE A 9 10.08 29.52 57.61
N LEU A 10 9.85 28.31 57.08
CA LEU A 10 10.11 28.00 55.67
C LEU A 10 9.22 28.80 54.71
N LEU A 11 7.93 28.97 55.04
CA LEU A 11 7.01 29.77 54.25
C LEU A 11 7.35 31.27 54.29
N ALA A 12 7.80 31.77 55.44
CA ALA A 12 8.25 33.15 55.57
C ALA A 12 9.54 33.42 54.76
N VAL A 13 10.48 32.48 54.75
CA VAL A 13 11.71 32.59 53.95
C VAL A 13 11.41 32.53 52.45
N ALA A 14 10.53 31.63 52.01
CA ALA A 14 10.11 31.54 50.61
C ALA A 14 9.38 32.82 50.16
N GLY A 15 8.47 33.35 50.99
CA GLY A 15 7.78 34.62 50.73
C GLY A 15 8.72 35.81 50.66
N TYR A 16 9.72 35.88 51.55
CA TYR A 16 10.75 36.92 51.52
C TYR A 16 11.62 36.85 50.27
N TYR A 17 11.96 35.64 49.81
CA TYR A 17 12.75 35.42 48.60
C TYR A 17 12.01 35.88 47.33
N VAL A 18 10.70 35.66 47.25
CA VAL A 18 9.85 36.12 46.14
C VAL A 18 9.68 37.64 46.16
N LEU A 19 9.62 38.26 47.34
CA LEU A 19 9.52 39.71 47.49
C LEU A 19 10.79 40.46 47.07
N GLN A 20 11.98 39.87 47.29
CA GLN A 20 13.26 40.51 46.95
C GLN A 20 13.64 40.34 45.48
N ASN A 21 13.32 39.20 44.87
CA ASN A 21 13.79 38.89 43.51
C ASN A 21 12.76 39.18 42.41
N GLY A 22 11.55 39.62 42.77
CA GLY A 22 10.45 39.78 41.84
C GLY A 22 9.95 38.43 41.31
N VAL A 23 8.72 38.42 40.79
CA VAL A 23 8.25 37.28 39.99
C VAL A 23 9.04 37.31 38.68
N PRO A 24 9.67 36.21 38.24
CA PRO A 24 10.38 36.20 36.95
C PRO A 24 9.40 36.57 35.84
N GLU A 25 9.61 37.75 35.24
CA GLU A 25 8.70 38.41 34.31
C GLU A 25 8.77 37.83 32.88
N ASN A 26 9.22 36.58 32.74
CA ASN A 26 9.32 35.89 31.46
C ASN A 26 8.73 34.49 31.56
N ILE A 27 7.40 34.43 31.68
CA ILE A 27 6.67 33.32 31.06
C ILE A 27 6.42 33.79 29.62
N PRO A 28 7.02 33.17 28.59
CA PRO A 28 6.59 33.41 27.22
C PRO A 28 5.15 32.96 27.13
N THR A 29 4.22 33.91 27.10
CA THR A 29 2.82 33.66 26.75
C THR A 29 2.75 33.48 25.23
N GLU A 30 3.48 32.51 24.68
CA GLU A 30 3.09 31.91 23.41
C GLU A 30 1.94 30.98 23.73
N ILE A 31 0.74 31.51 23.55
CA ILE A 31 -0.44 30.69 23.34
C ILE A 31 -0.10 29.89 22.08
N LEU A 32 0.32 28.63 22.24
CA LEU A 32 0.54 27.66 21.17
C LEU A 32 -0.63 27.78 20.20
N SER A 33 -0.39 28.41 19.06
CA SER A 33 -1.36 28.47 17.99
C SER A 33 -1.59 27.03 17.56
N THR A 34 -2.75 26.49 17.89
CA THR A 34 -3.23 25.17 17.45
C THR A 34 -3.61 25.17 15.97
N LYS A 35 -3.32 26.27 15.25
CA LYS A 35 -3.55 26.45 13.81
C LYS A 35 -2.33 25.96 13.02
N ILE A 36 -2.47 24.93 12.20
CA ILE A 36 -1.44 24.58 11.20
C ILE A 36 -1.40 25.66 10.09
N SER A 37 -0.22 25.91 9.53
CA SER A 37 -0.04 26.85 8.42
C SER A 37 -0.47 26.25 7.08
N SER A 38 -0.73 27.11 6.08
CA SER A 38 -0.99 26.69 4.69
C SER A 38 0.18 25.90 4.11
N ASP A 39 1.41 26.33 4.40
CA ASP A 39 2.62 25.66 3.92
C ASP A 39 2.74 24.27 4.51
N LEU A 40 2.46 24.11 5.82
CA LEU A 40 2.45 22.81 6.47
C LEU A 40 1.34 21.90 5.92
N ALA A 41 0.17 22.45 5.58
CA ALA A 41 -0.90 21.69 4.92
C ALA A 41 -0.46 21.16 3.55
N VAL A 42 0.16 22.01 2.72
CA VAL A 42 0.73 21.62 1.43
C VAL A 42 1.82 20.57 1.59
N GLU A 43 2.74 20.75 2.55
CA GLU A 43 3.79 19.76 2.84
C GLU A 43 3.23 18.42 3.29
N ASN A 44 2.17 18.42 4.09
CA ASN A 44 1.53 17.18 4.54
C ASN A 44 0.81 16.47 3.39
N VAL A 45 0.11 17.20 2.52
CA VAL A 45 -0.51 16.63 1.31
C VAL A 45 0.56 16.06 0.35
N LYS A 46 1.70 16.75 0.16
CA LYS A 46 2.83 16.24 -0.63
C LYS A 46 3.47 14.95 -0.09
N LYS A 47 3.22 14.59 1.18
CA LYS A 47 3.72 13.35 1.80
C LYS A 47 2.80 12.15 1.59
N LEU A 48 1.59 12.36 1.07
CA LEU A 48 0.67 11.26 0.77
C LEU A 48 1.22 10.39 -0.37
N PRO A 49 1.22 9.04 -0.26
CA PRO A 49 1.81 8.16 -1.26
C PRO A 49 1.29 8.39 -2.67
N GLU A 50 -0.02 8.57 -2.82
CA GLU A 50 -0.66 8.78 -4.11
C GLU A 50 -0.32 10.15 -4.72
N VAL A 51 -0.10 11.18 -3.90
CA VAL A 51 0.38 12.49 -4.35
C VAL A 51 1.85 12.41 -4.77
N GLN A 52 2.69 11.68 -4.03
CA GLN A 52 4.09 11.46 -4.41
C GLN A 52 4.21 10.73 -5.74
N GLN A 53 3.39 9.68 -5.93
CA GLN A 53 3.35 8.93 -7.18
C GLN A 53 2.87 9.83 -8.34
N TYR A 54 1.81 10.62 -8.12
CA TYR A 54 1.35 11.60 -9.11
C TYR A 54 2.44 12.59 -9.51
N LEU A 55 3.16 13.19 -8.55
CA LEU A 55 4.21 14.17 -8.83
C LEU A 55 5.44 13.55 -9.53
N LYS A 56 5.65 12.23 -9.38
CA LYS A 56 6.67 11.49 -10.12
C LYS A 56 6.28 11.28 -11.59
N ASP A 57 5.01 10.93 -11.82
CA ASP A 57 4.48 10.67 -13.17
C ASP A 57 4.17 11.96 -13.93
N VAL A 58 3.90 13.05 -13.20
CA VAL A 58 3.59 14.38 -13.73
C VAL A 58 4.57 15.41 -13.14
N PRO A 59 5.78 15.58 -13.74
CA PRO A 59 6.85 16.40 -13.17
C PRO A 59 6.51 17.91 -13.01
N ASN A 60 5.52 18.40 -13.75
CA ASN A 60 5.01 19.77 -13.66
C ASN A 60 3.77 19.88 -12.76
N GLY A 61 3.44 18.82 -12.02
CA GLY A 61 2.34 18.80 -11.07
C GLY A 61 2.57 19.80 -9.95
N LYS A 62 1.48 20.38 -9.47
CA LYS A 62 1.44 21.42 -8.44
C LYS A 62 0.60 20.95 -7.27
N VAL A 63 0.97 21.43 -6.09
CA VAL A 63 0.22 21.25 -4.84
C VAL A 63 0.17 22.61 -4.14
N GLU A 64 -1.01 23.22 -4.11
CA GLU A 64 -1.20 24.60 -3.66
C GLU A 64 -2.50 24.71 -2.85
N VAL A 65 -2.57 25.61 -1.87
CA VAL A 65 -3.85 25.96 -1.24
C VAL A 65 -4.63 26.82 -2.23
N ASP A 66 -5.81 26.35 -2.62
CA ASP A 66 -6.72 27.10 -3.49
C ASP A 66 -7.58 28.07 -2.67
N ASN A 67 -8.12 27.60 -1.54
CA ASN A 67 -8.91 28.42 -0.63
C ASN A 67 -8.86 27.93 0.83
N GLU A 68 -9.29 28.79 1.75
CA GLU A 68 -9.54 28.48 3.16
C GLU A 68 -11.05 28.63 3.42
N LEU A 69 -11.72 27.56 3.87
CA LEU A 69 -13.16 27.57 4.15
C LEU A 69 -13.45 26.72 5.39
N GLU A 70 -14.35 27.22 6.27
CA GLU A 70 -14.88 26.46 7.42
C GLU A 70 -13.82 25.88 8.39
N GLY A 71 -12.65 26.51 8.47
CA GLY A 71 -11.56 26.03 9.33
C GLY A 71 -10.76 24.90 8.68
N GLU A 72 -10.77 24.81 7.36
CA GLU A 72 -9.99 23.87 6.56
C GLU A 72 -9.26 24.60 5.43
N TYR A 73 -8.07 24.11 5.07
CA TYR A 73 -7.45 24.44 3.79
C TYR A 73 -7.97 23.48 2.72
N ASN A 74 -8.38 24.01 1.58
CA ASN A 74 -8.64 23.23 0.37
C ASN A 74 -7.36 23.22 -0.48
N VAL A 75 -6.63 22.11 -0.44
CA VAL A 75 -5.36 21.93 -1.18
C VAL A 75 -5.65 21.27 -2.52
N HIS A 76 -5.23 21.92 -3.61
CA HIS A 76 -5.38 21.44 -4.98
C HIS A 76 -4.13 20.71 -5.44
N VAL A 77 -4.30 19.48 -5.94
CA VAL A 77 -3.24 18.74 -6.64
C VAL A 77 -3.60 18.64 -8.12
N TYR A 78 -2.78 19.21 -9.00
CA TYR A 78 -3.13 19.39 -10.41
C TYR A 78 -1.92 19.59 -11.33
N GLU A 79 -2.15 19.51 -12.65
CA GLU A 79 -1.22 19.98 -13.66
C GLU A 79 -1.85 21.04 -14.57
N VAL A 80 -1.00 21.87 -15.19
CA VAL A 80 -1.41 22.79 -16.25
C VAL A 80 -0.74 22.37 -17.55
N LYS A 81 -1.54 22.00 -18.55
CA LYS A 81 -1.07 21.56 -19.86
C LYS A 81 -1.84 22.29 -20.96
N ASN A 82 -1.11 22.99 -21.83
CA ASN A 82 -1.69 23.76 -22.93
C ASN A 82 -2.79 24.76 -22.50
N GLY A 83 -2.61 25.40 -21.34
CA GLY A 83 -3.59 26.35 -20.78
C GLY A 83 -4.81 25.71 -20.13
N HIS A 84 -4.86 24.38 -20.03
CA HIS A 84 -5.89 23.64 -19.30
C HIS A 84 -5.37 23.12 -17.97
N THR A 85 -6.19 23.24 -16.93
CA THR A 85 -5.94 22.65 -15.61
C THR A 85 -6.58 21.28 -15.54
N ALA A 86 -5.78 20.24 -15.28
CA ALA A 86 -6.26 18.89 -15.00
C ALA A 86 -6.04 18.58 -13.51
N THR A 87 -7.15 18.43 -12.78
CA THR A 87 -7.13 18.12 -11.36
C THR A 87 -6.87 16.63 -11.14
N PHE A 88 -5.88 16.32 -10.32
CA PHE A 88 -5.70 14.98 -9.75
C PHE A 88 -6.65 14.77 -8.58
N ASN A 89 -6.60 15.66 -7.57
CA ASN A 89 -7.51 15.62 -6.43
C ASN A 89 -7.58 16.98 -5.71
N TRP A 90 -8.56 17.10 -4.82
CA TRP A 90 -8.64 18.12 -3.78
C TRP A 90 -8.50 17.46 -2.41
N TYR A 91 -7.81 18.11 -1.49
CA TYR A 91 -7.64 17.62 -0.13
C TYR A 91 -8.09 18.69 0.86
N ARG A 92 -9.04 18.31 1.73
CA ARG A 92 -9.46 19.13 2.87
C ARG A 92 -8.54 18.86 4.03
N VAL A 93 -7.83 19.89 4.49
CA VAL A 93 -6.91 19.78 5.60
C VAL A 93 -7.44 20.60 6.78
N SER A 94 -7.79 19.92 7.87
CA SER A 94 -8.24 20.57 9.10
C SER A 94 -7.15 21.49 9.63
N ILE A 95 -7.49 22.75 9.80
CA ILE A 95 -6.56 23.77 10.30
C ILE A 95 -6.16 23.49 11.75
N LYS A 96 -7.02 22.83 12.53
CA LYS A 96 -6.78 22.56 13.95
C LYS A 96 -5.97 21.28 14.20
N SER A 97 -6.23 20.24 13.41
CA SER A 97 -5.65 18.91 13.63
C SER A 97 -4.63 18.50 12.58
N GLY A 98 -4.64 19.14 11.41
CA GLY A 98 -3.88 18.68 10.25
C GLY A 98 -4.41 17.39 9.63
N GLU A 99 -5.59 16.92 10.05
CA GLU A 99 -6.28 15.79 9.43
C GLU A 99 -6.55 16.09 7.95
N ILE A 100 -6.22 15.14 7.07
CA ILE A 100 -6.36 15.28 5.63
C ILE A 100 -7.46 14.35 5.15
N ARG A 101 -8.38 14.87 4.33
CA ARG A 101 -9.46 14.10 3.70
C ARG A 101 -9.48 14.39 2.20
N PRO A 102 -9.38 13.37 1.35
CA PRO A 102 -9.51 13.56 -0.10
C PRO A 102 -10.96 13.86 -0.46
N GLU A 103 -11.17 14.69 -1.49
CA GLU A 103 -12.51 14.92 -2.08
C GLU A 103 -12.89 13.75 -3.00
N PHE A 104 -11.92 13.17 -3.70
CA PHE A 104 -12.09 11.95 -4.48
C PHE A 104 -11.30 10.81 -3.85
N GLU A 105 -11.98 9.72 -3.48
CA GLU A 105 -11.32 8.49 -3.08
C GLU A 105 -10.41 8.03 -4.21
N ILE A 106 -9.10 8.10 -3.97
CA ILE A 106 -8.14 7.48 -4.85
C ILE A 106 -8.14 6.04 -4.42
N ASN A 107 -8.70 5.16 -5.26
CA ASN A 107 -8.40 3.74 -5.17
C ASN A 107 -6.92 3.59 -5.51
N SER A 108 -6.03 3.96 -4.58
CA SER A 108 -4.69 3.40 -4.52
C SER A 108 -4.98 1.92 -4.33
N THR A 109 -4.95 1.19 -5.43
CA THR A 109 -5.01 -0.25 -5.36
C THR A 109 -3.74 -0.60 -4.60
N ASN A 110 -3.92 -0.92 -3.32
CA ASN A 110 -2.87 -1.45 -2.48
C ASN A 110 -2.49 -2.77 -3.15
N THR A 111 -1.51 -2.73 -4.04
CA THR A 111 -1.14 -3.86 -4.85
C THR A 111 0.10 -4.52 -4.28
N GLY A 112 0.15 -5.84 -4.40
CA GLY A 112 1.38 -6.59 -4.27
C GLY A 112 1.67 -7.31 -5.58
N THR A 113 2.89 -7.82 -5.71
CA THR A 113 3.35 -8.53 -6.90
C THR A 113 3.58 -10.00 -6.59
N ILE A 114 2.97 -10.89 -7.36
CA ILE A 114 3.22 -12.33 -7.32
C ILE A 114 4.24 -12.68 -8.41
N LEU A 115 5.33 -13.33 -8.00
CA LEU A 115 6.43 -13.75 -8.85
C LEU A 115 6.51 -15.28 -8.89
N GLY A 116 6.67 -15.81 -10.09
CA GLY A 116 6.84 -17.24 -10.32
C GLY A 116 7.34 -17.55 -11.73
N LYS A 117 7.51 -18.84 -12.01
CA LYS A 117 7.92 -19.39 -13.31
C LYS A 117 6.76 -20.12 -13.97
N LEU A 118 6.79 -20.16 -15.30
CA LEU A 118 5.93 -21.04 -16.09
C LEU A 118 6.72 -22.31 -16.47
N CYS A 119 6.47 -23.45 -15.82
CA CYS A 119 7.12 -24.73 -16.21
C CYS A 119 6.18 -25.57 -17.09
N TYR A 120 5.99 -25.15 -18.32
CA TYR A 120 5.17 -25.91 -19.27
C TYR A 120 5.92 -27.17 -19.74
N PRO A 121 5.23 -28.30 -19.96
CA PRO A 121 5.85 -29.57 -20.35
C PRO A 121 6.26 -29.60 -21.83
N SER A 122 6.94 -28.56 -22.29
CA SER A 122 7.52 -28.44 -23.63
C SER A 122 8.64 -27.42 -23.59
N GLU A 123 9.60 -27.54 -24.50
CA GLU A 123 10.65 -26.53 -24.74
C GLU A 123 10.07 -25.20 -25.22
N ILE A 124 8.83 -25.20 -25.73
CA ILE A 124 8.11 -24.01 -26.17
C ILE A 124 7.00 -23.71 -25.17
N LEU A 125 7.00 -22.50 -24.65
CA LEU A 125 5.89 -21.97 -23.88
C LEU A 125 4.84 -21.39 -24.83
N PRO A 126 3.64 -21.99 -24.94
CA PRO A 126 2.61 -21.46 -25.81
C PRO A 126 2.10 -20.11 -25.29
N PRO A 127 1.45 -19.28 -26.13
CA PRO A 127 0.67 -18.15 -25.65
C PRO A 127 -0.50 -18.59 -24.77
N GLY A 128 -0.89 -17.73 -23.83
CA GLY A 128 -1.92 -18.03 -22.85
C GLY A 128 -2.22 -16.85 -21.93
N LYS A 129 -2.80 -17.15 -20.77
CA LYS A 129 -3.12 -16.18 -19.72
C LYS A 129 -2.68 -16.70 -18.38
N ILE A 130 -2.08 -15.86 -17.57
CA ILE A 130 -1.95 -16.10 -16.13
C ILE A 130 -3.25 -15.58 -15.50
N GLU A 131 -3.94 -16.43 -14.78
CA GLU A 131 -5.22 -16.12 -14.13
C GLU A 131 -5.05 -16.22 -12.61
N ALA A 132 -5.50 -15.19 -11.89
CA ALA A 132 -5.56 -15.16 -10.44
C ALA A 132 -7.02 -15.08 -10.01
N LYS A 133 -7.50 -16.06 -9.25
CA LYS A 133 -8.85 -16.06 -8.69
C LYS A 133 -8.81 -15.59 -7.25
N ARG A 134 -9.48 -14.48 -6.95
CA ARG A 134 -9.64 -13.96 -5.60
C ARG A 134 -10.62 -14.82 -4.81
N LEU A 135 -10.26 -15.21 -3.60
CA LEU A 135 -11.04 -16.19 -2.83
C LEU A 135 -12.27 -15.58 -2.12
N SER A 136 -12.29 -14.27 -1.90
CA SER A 136 -13.41 -13.60 -1.23
C SER A 136 -14.68 -13.53 -2.10
N ASP A 137 -14.52 -13.36 -3.42
CA ASP A 137 -15.62 -13.11 -4.36
C ASP A 137 -15.56 -13.94 -5.65
N ASN A 138 -14.52 -14.78 -5.82
CA ASN A 138 -14.25 -15.56 -7.03
C ASN A 138 -13.99 -14.71 -8.29
N GLN A 139 -13.65 -13.43 -8.15
CA GLN A 139 -13.25 -12.60 -9.29
C GLN A 139 -11.95 -13.13 -9.90
N ILE A 140 -11.90 -13.21 -11.24
CA ILE A 140 -10.72 -13.65 -11.98
C ILE A 140 -10.04 -12.46 -12.64
N PHE A 141 -8.80 -12.22 -12.26
CA PHE A 141 -7.89 -11.26 -12.87
C PHE A 141 -7.02 -11.99 -13.89
N THR A 142 -6.70 -11.34 -15.00
CA THR A 142 -5.94 -11.97 -16.10
C THR A 142 -4.78 -11.12 -16.57
N GLN A 143 -3.62 -11.75 -16.74
CA GLN A 143 -2.45 -11.19 -17.41
C GLN A 143 -2.17 -11.99 -18.68
N ASP A 144 -2.13 -11.33 -19.84
CA ASP A 144 -1.80 -12.00 -21.10
C ASP A 144 -0.32 -12.40 -21.14
N TYR A 145 -0.04 -13.61 -21.62
CA TYR A 145 1.31 -14.10 -21.83
C TYR A 145 1.50 -14.48 -23.30
N PRO A 146 2.43 -13.84 -24.04
CA PRO A 146 2.55 -13.99 -25.49
C PRO A 146 3.15 -15.33 -25.94
N GLY A 147 3.63 -16.17 -25.01
CA GLY A 147 4.43 -17.34 -25.36
C GLY A 147 5.92 -17.01 -25.49
N ASN A 148 6.75 -18.05 -25.50
CA ASN A 148 8.18 -17.95 -25.73
C ASN A 148 8.70 -19.23 -26.38
N GLN A 149 9.57 -19.09 -27.38
CA GLN A 149 10.25 -20.22 -28.03
C GLN A 149 11.38 -20.80 -27.18
N ASN A 150 11.78 -20.12 -26.10
CA ASN A 150 12.76 -20.58 -25.12
C ASN A 150 12.06 -20.81 -23.77
N GLY A 151 11.58 -22.04 -23.54
CA GLY A 151 10.81 -22.45 -22.35
C GLY A 151 11.46 -22.08 -21.01
N ASP A 152 12.79 -22.10 -20.94
CA ASP A 152 13.55 -22.01 -19.69
C ASP A 152 13.69 -20.60 -19.07
N LYS A 153 13.13 -19.55 -19.68
CA LYS A 153 13.32 -18.15 -19.23
C LYS A 153 12.06 -17.40 -18.81
N SER A 154 10.94 -18.08 -18.60
CA SER A 154 9.67 -17.38 -18.43
C SER A 154 9.27 -17.22 -16.98
N ASN A 155 9.91 -16.24 -16.34
CA ASN A 155 9.38 -15.65 -15.12
C ASN A 155 8.18 -14.77 -15.46
N TYR A 156 7.23 -14.68 -14.55
CA TYR A 156 6.14 -13.72 -14.61
C TYR A 156 6.12 -12.86 -13.35
N ALA A 157 5.50 -11.68 -13.49
CA ALA A 157 5.18 -10.78 -12.41
C ALA A 157 3.73 -10.34 -12.58
N PHE A 158 2.88 -10.68 -11.62
CA PHE A 158 1.45 -10.38 -11.65
C PHE A 158 1.11 -9.45 -10.48
N GLU A 159 0.85 -8.19 -10.80
CA GLU A 159 0.40 -7.18 -9.85
C GLU A 159 -1.10 -7.32 -9.61
N LEU A 160 -1.50 -7.40 -8.34
CA LEU A 160 -2.88 -7.62 -7.90
C LEU A 160 -3.17 -6.80 -6.65
N GLU A 161 -4.42 -6.40 -6.48
CA GLU A 161 -4.94 -5.82 -5.22
C GLU A 161 -4.74 -6.76 -4.04
N GLU A 162 -4.71 -6.23 -2.82
CA GLU A 162 -4.70 -7.03 -1.60
C GLU A 162 -5.81 -8.10 -1.60
N GLY A 163 -5.45 -9.29 -1.13
CA GLY A 163 -6.38 -10.41 -1.04
C GLY A 163 -5.69 -11.75 -1.12
N ASP A 164 -6.52 -12.79 -1.00
CA ASP A 164 -6.07 -14.18 -1.09
C ASP A 164 -6.40 -14.72 -2.48
N TYR A 165 -5.41 -15.33 -3.15
CA TYR A 165 -5.55 -15.78 -4.53
C TYR A 165 -5.06 -17.21 -4.73
N TYR A 166 -5.70 -17.89 -5.68
CA TYR A 166 -5.10 -19.02 -6.39
C TYR A 166 -4.72 -18.62 -7.80
N LEU A 167 -3.59 -19.15 -8.27
CA LEU A 167 -3.06 -18.86 -9.60
C LEU A 167 -3.09 -20.09 -10.50
N ARG A 168 -3.31 -19.84 -11.79
CA ARG A 168 -3.09 -20.82 -12.84
C ARG A 168 -2.58 -20.17 -14.11
N TYR A 169 -1.86 -20.94 -14.92
CA TYR A 169 -1.55 -20.62 -16.29
C TYR A 169 -2.51 -21.36 -17.21
N LYS A 170 -3.27 -20.61 -18.02
CA LYS A 170 -4.26 -21.15 -18.96
C LYS A 170 -3.77 -21.02 -20.39
N THR A 171 -3.68 -22.16 -21.06
CA THR A 171 -3.43 -22.23 -22.50
C THR A 171 -4.70 -22.67 -23.23
N LYS A 172 -4.62 -22.89 -24.55
CA LYS A 172 -5.77 -23.37 -25.35
C LYS A 172 -6.27 -24.77 -24.93
N GLY A 173 -5.47 -25.58 -24.23
CA GLY A 173 -5.83 -26.96 -23.93
C GLY A 173 -5.36 -27.50 -22.57
N SER A 174 -4.65 -26.70 -21.77
CA SER A 174 -4.16 -27.14 -20.48
C SER A 174 -4.10 -26.02 -19.45
N PHE A 175 -4.10 -26.41 -18.18
CA PHE A 175 -3.93 -25.52 -17.04
C PHE A 175 -2.72 -25.96 -16.22
N GLY A 176 -1.83 -25.03 -15.92
CA GLY A 176 -0.74 -25.23 -14.98
C GLY A 176 -1.05 -24.53 -13.67
N TYR A 177 -0.93 -25.23 -12.55
CA TYR A 177 -1.21 -24.65 -11.24
C TYR A 177 0.06 -24.50 -10.41
N SER A 178 0.02 -23.59 -9.43
CA SER A 178 0.96 -23.60 -8.32
C SER A 178 0.41 -24.49 -7.22
N THR A 179 1.07 -25.61 -6.93
CA THR A 179 0.65 -26.57 -5.90
C THR A 179 1.78 -26.94 -4.97
N THR A 180 1.43 -27.33 -3.73
CA THR A 180 2.43 -27.73 -2.72
C THR A 180 3.06 -29.09 -2.98
N VAL A 181 2.48 -29.89 -3.90
CA VAL A 181 2.84 -31.29 -4.11
C VAL A 181 3.78 -31.46 -5.31
N CYS A 182 3.70 -30.58 -6.31
CA CYS A 182 4.47 -30.64 -7.55
C CYS A 182 4.87 -29.23 -8.01
N PRO A 183 5.68 -28.51 -7.22
CA PRO A 183 6.02 -27.12 -7.52
C PRO A 183 6.86 -26.96 -8.80
N THR A 184 7.59 -28.00 -9.24
CA THR A 184 8.47 -27.92 -10.42
C THR A 184 7.96 -28.67 -11.64
N GLY A 185 6.98 -29.57 -11.48
CA GLY A 185 6.34 -30.31 -12.58
C GLY A 185 7.16 -31.47 -13.14
N ASN A 186 8.35 -31.74 -12.57
CA ASN A 186 9.31 -32.74 -13.05
C ASN A 186 9.39 -33.97 -12.14
N GLU A 187 8.67 -34.00 -11.04
CA GLU A 187 8.75 -35.11 -10.09
C GLU A 187 7.99 -36.32 -10.67
N GLU A 188 8.67 -37.46 -10.90
CA GLU A 188 8.07 -38.70 -11.46
C GLU A 188 6.86 -39.19 -10.64
N THR A 189 6.80 -38.83 -9.35
CA THR A 189 5.69 -39.13 -8.44
C THR A 189 4.49 -38.19 -8.58
N CYS A 190 4.55 -37.19 -9.46
CA CYS A 190 3.41 -36.33 -9.77
C CYS A 190 2.36 -37.08 -10.57
N ALA A 191 2.71 -38.16 -11.26
CA ALA A 191 1.72 -39.08 -11.76
C ALA A 191 1.07 -39.85 -10.59
N ASP A 192 -0.10 -39.35 -10.17
CA ASP A 192 -1.25 -40.14 -9.72
C ASP A 192 -1.48 -40.36 -8.19
N THR A 193 -2.76 -40.26 -7.81
CA THR A 193 -3.46 -40.52 -6.52
C THR A 193 -3.55 -39.43 -5.44
N LYS A 194 -2.59 -38.52 -5.27
CA LYS A 194 -2.67 -37.52 -4.17
C LYS A 194 -3.55 -36.31 -4.53
N LYS A 195 -4.27 -35.77 -3.54
CA LYS A 195 -5.04 -34.52 -3.67
C LYS A 195 -4.08 -33.37 -3.96
N ARG A 196 -4.33 -32.61 -5.02
CA ARG A 196 -3.59 -31.39 -5.33
C ARG A 196 -4.11 -30.23 -4.48
N VAL A 197 -3.20 -29.54 -3.79
CA VAL A 197 -3.53 -28.38 -2.96
C VAL A 197 -2.88 -27.16 -3.60
N PRO A 198 -3.66 -26.20 -4.11
CA PRO A 198 -3.13 -24.94 -4.62
C PRO A 198 -2.37 -24.18 -3.53
N VAL A 199 -1.28 -23.51 -3.91
CA VAL A 199 -0.60 -22.56 -3.03
C VAL A 199 -1.42 -21.27 -3.01
N MET A 200 -1.81 -20.83 -1.81
CA MET A 200 -2.52 -19.57 -1.62
C MET A 200 -1.53 -18.41 -1.60
N ALA A 201 -1.76 -17.41 -2.45
CA ALA A 201 -1.02 -16.15 -2.41
C ALA A 201 -1.77 -15.12 -1.57
N VAL A 202 -1.16 -14.66 -0.48
CA VAL A 202 -1.71 -13.62 0.41
C VAL A 202 -1.08 -12.28 0.05
N VAL A 203 -1.71 -11.57 -0.88
CA VAL A 203 -1.23 -10.29 -1.41
C VAL A 203 -1.53 -9.18 -0.43
N LYS A 204 -0.52 -8.37 -0.13
CA LYS A 204 -0.59 -7.16 0.69
C LYS A 204 0.12 -6.02 -0.02
N ASP A 205 -0.20 -4.80 0.38
CA ASP A 205 0.38 -3.57 -0.15
C ASP A 205 1.90 -3.62 -0.19
N GLY A 206 2.47 -3.33 -1.36
CA GLY A 206 3.91 -3.27 -1.61
C GLY A 206 4.66 -4.59 -1.44
N MET A 207 3.99 -5.71 -1.19
CA MET A 207 4.67 -6.99 -0.98
C MET A 207 5.02 -7.70 -2.29
N GLU A 208 6.23 -8.24 -2.35
CA GLU A 208 6.64 -9.22 -3.35
C GLU A 208 6.49 -10.65 -2.81
N LEU A 209 5.62 -11.44 -3.42
CA LEU A 209 5.45 -12.86 -3.13
C LEU A 209 6.23 -13.68 -4.16
N LYS A 210 7.07 -14.63 -3.72
CA LYS A 210 7.97 -15.42 -4.59
C LYS A 210 7.63 -16.90 -4.53
N ASN A 211 8.09 -17.64 -5.53
CA ASN A 211 7.96 -19.11 -5.67
C ASN A 211 6.53 -19.59 -5.97
N TYR A 212 5.75 -18.82 -6.72
CA TYR A 212 4.44 -19.22 -7.22
C TYR A 212 4.55 -19.86 -8.61
N ASP A 213 5.34 -20.92 -8.72
CA ASP A 213 5.62 -21.54 -10.01
C ASP A 213 4.37 -22.31 -10.53
N LEU A 214 4.00 -22.09 -11.79
CA LEU A 214 2.79 -22.63 -12.44
C LEU A 214 3.15 -23.84 -13.31
N CYS A 215 3.38 -24.97 -12.64
CA CYS A 215 4.11 -26.12 -13.19
C CYS A 215 3.32 -27.44 -13.09
N ASP A 216 2.22 -27.47 -12.34
CA ASP A 216 1.40 -28.68 -12.20
C ASP A 216 0.38 -28.80 -13.33
N TYR A 217 0.79 -29.47 -14.43
CA TYR A 217 -0.06 -29.81 -15.58
C TYR A 217 -0.52 -31.27 -15.59
N PHE A 218 0.09 -32.11 -14.77
CA PHE A 218 -0.11 -33.56 -14.80
C PHE A 218 -0.96 -34.00 -13.61
N TYR A 219 -2.28 -33.89 -13.78
CA TYR A 219 -3.28 -34.34 -12.82
C TYR A 219 -4.43 -35.05 -13.54
N LYS A 220 -5.19 -35.87 -12.81
CA LYS A 220 -6.46 -36.44 -13.28
C LYS A 220 -7.59 -35.47 -12.95
N ASP A 221 -8.68 -35.54 -13.71
CA ASP A 221 -9.88 -34.75 -13.42
C ASP A 221 -10.38 -34.93 -11.98
N SER A 222 -10.26 -36.16 -11.44
CA SER A 222 -10.67 -36.48 -10.08
C SER A 222 -9.81 -35.85 -8.97
N ASN A 223 -8.58 -35.43 -9.28
CA ASN A 223 -7.68 -34.79 -8.31
C ASN A 223 -7.15 -33.42 -8.78
N ALA A 224 -7.77 -32.83 -9.81
CA ALA A 224 -7.43 -31.52 -10.31
C ALA A 224 -7.44 -30.47 -9.18
N PRO A 225 -6.46 -29.53 -9.16
CA PRO A 225 -6.48 -28.43 -8.22
C PRO A 225 -7.80 -27.67 -8.33
N LYS A 226 -8.44 -27.41 -7.18
CA LYS A 226 -9.68 -26.62 -7.15
C LYS A 226 -9.33 -25.16 -7.39
N PHE A 227 -9.58 -24.69 -8.62
CA PHE A 227 -9.37 -23.29 -8.98
C PHE A 227 -10.47 -22.42 -8.43
#